data_AF-A0A2P8KS68-F1
#
_entry.id   AF-A0A2P8KS68-F1
#
_cell.length_a   1.000
_cell.length_b   1.000
_cell.length_c   1.000
_cell.angle_alpha   90.00
_cell.angle_beta   90.00
_cell.angle_gamma   90.00
#
_symmetry.space_group_name_H-M   'P 1'
#
loop_
_entity.id
_entity.type
_entity.pdbx_description
1 polymer ?
#
loop_
_entity_poly.entity_id
_entity_poly.type
_entity_poly.pdbx_seq_one_letter_code
_entity_poly.pdbx_strand_id
1 'polypeptide(L)'
;MELGSDPGESVRRHRRQRQPPRHDEQRYLVGGLGSGTLDGAAGNDTLNGGAGNDTLQGGEGNDNLFGDDGSDTLNGGNGSDLLDGGAGNDALNGGIGNDTYVFGPGSGQDTLSDYDATPGNKDAVTFASGLPADQLWFRQAGNNLEVSIIGTNDKLTLNSWYAGSQYSVEEFRTSDGHVLIDTQVQNLVQAMASFAPRRPARRHWLRPTRTAWRRCSPPTGNSHQAASGGALPSPSREGASSFARALPSSPGAAHPAAAR
;
A
#
# COMPACT_ATOMS: atom_id res chain seq x y z
N MET A 1 32.46 -81.50 -25.57
CA MET A 1 31.46 -81.63 -24.50
C MET A 1 32.19 -81.18 -23.25
N GLU A 2 31.94 -80.02 -22.68
CA GLU A 2 30.65 -79.44 -22.31
C GLU A 2 30.78 -77.91 -22.25
N LEU A 3 29.71 -77.24 -22.68
CA LEU A 3 29.55 -75.79 -22.72
C LEU A 3 29.08 -75.29 -21.35
N GLY A 4 29.58 -74.15 -20.89
CA GLY A 4 29.13 -73.54 -19.64
C GLY A 4 29.55 -72.09 -19.53
N SER A 5 29.04 -71.26 -20.44
CA SER A 5 29.04 -69.80 -20.32
C SER A 5 28.10 -69.41 -19.16
N ASP A 6 28.57 -68.62 -18.20
CA ASP A 6 27.67 -67.95 -17.25
C ASP A 6 28.03 -66.45 -17.15
N PRO A 7 27.32 -65.57 -17.90
CA PRO A 7 27.45 -64.12 -17.79
C PRO A 7 26.42 -63.60 -16.79
N GLY A 8 26.82 -63.49 -15.53
CA GLY A 8 25.98 -63.01 -14.43
C GLY A 8 26.51 -61.73 -13.77
N GLU A 9 27.06 -60.79 -14.55
CA GLU A 9 27.45 -59.48 -14.06
C GLU A 9 26.21 -58.76 -13.51
N SER A 10 26.06 -58.86 -12.19
CA SER A 10 24.96 -58.30 -11.44
C SER A 10 25.12 -56.79 -11.47
N VAL A 11 24.57 -56.16 -12.50
CA VAL A 11 24.39 -54.72 -12.62
C VAL A 11 23.59 -54.30 -11.39
N ARG A 12 24.29 -53.87 -10.34
CA ARG A 12 23.73 -53.07 -9.25
C ARG A 12 23.26 -51.79 -9.89
N ARG A 13 22.05 -51.81 -10.45
CA ARG A 13 21.30 -50.61 -10.77
C ARG A 13 21.05 -49.98 -9.41
N HIS A 14 21.96 -49.10 -8.99
CA HIS A 14 21.64 -48.03 -8.09
C HIS A 14 20.49 -47.29 -8.75
N ARG A 15 19.27 -47.72 -8.40
CA ARG A 15 18.06 -46.94 -8.53
C ARG A 15 18.42 -45.68 -7.77
N ARG A 16 18.91 -44.66 -8.50
CA ARG A 16 19.00 -43.29 -7.99
C ARG A 16 17.59 -43.05 -7.50
N GLN A 17 17.39 -43.14 -6.19
CA GLN A 17 16.17 -42.66 -5.59
C GLN A 17 16.13 -41.22 -6.08
N ARG A 18 15.19 -40.91 -6.97
CA ARG A 18 14.76 -39.53 -7.15
C ARG A 18 14.21 -39.20 -5.78
N GLN A 19 15.07 -38.64 -4.92
CA GLN A 19 14.60 -38.06 -3.68
C GLN A 19 13.49 -37.11 -4.11
N PRO A 20 12.26 -37.23 -3.56
CA PRO A 20 11.27 -36.18 -3.75
C PRO A 20 11.90 -34.84 -3.31
N PRO A 21 11.48 -33.71 -3.89
CA PRO A 21 11.92 -32.41 -3.40
C PRO A 21 11.74 -32.40 -1.89
N ARG A 22 12.82 -32.11 -1.15
CA ARG A 22 12.73 -32.00 0.30
C ARG A 22 12.02 -30.68 0.55
N HIS A 23 10.76 -30.75 0.98
CA HIS A 23 9.90 -29.61 1.27
C HIS A 23 10.24 -29.04 2.67
N ASP A 24 11.52 -29.10 3.03
CA ASP A 24 12.07 -28.75 4.33
C ASP A 24 13.46 -28.13 4.14
N GLU A 25 13.80 -27.76 2.90
CA GLU A 25 15.03 -27.05 2.53
C GLU A 25 14.75 -25.57 2.42
N GLN A 26 15.38 -24.78 3.29
CA GLN A 26 15.47 -23.32 3.20
C GLN A 26 15.92 -22.89 1.80
N ARG A 27 15.18 -21.96 1.20
CA ARG A 27 15.38 -21.45 -0.15
C ARG A 27 15.81 -20.00 -0.11
N TYR A 28 16.65 -19.64 -1.08
CA TYR A 28 16.97 -18.27 -1.40
C TYR A 28 16.52 -18.00 -2.83
N LEU A 29 15.42 -17.27 -2.98
CA LEU A 29 14.79 -16.97 -4.26
C LEU A 29 14.94 -15.48 -4.54
N VAL A 30 15.39 -15.16 -5.75
CA VAL A 30 15.54 -13.78 -6.22
C VAL A 30 14.84 -13.65 -7.56
N GLY A 31 13.99 -12.63 -7.66
CA GLY A 31 13.29 -12.26 -8.86
C GLY A 31 14.20 -11.46 -9.80
N GLY A 32 13.57 -10.65 -10.65
CA GLY A 32 14.22 -10.01 -11.78
C GLY A 32 13.97 -8.52 -11.81
N LEU A 33 14.12 -7.93 -13.00
CA LEU A 33 13.77 -6.52 -13.25
C LEU A 33 12.32 -6.33 -13.71
N GLY A 34 11.50 -7.37 -13.65
CA GLY A 34 10.10 -7.29 -14.00
C GLY A 34 9.29 -8.28 -13.19
N SER A 35 7.96 -8.10 -13.25
CA SER A 35 6.98 -8.88 -12.50
C SER A 35 7.19 -10.39 -12.57
N GLY A 36 7.20 -11.01 -11.41
CA GLY A 36 7.40 -12.43 -11.20
C GLY A 36 6.55 -12.99 -10.05
N THR A 37 6.70 -14.29 -9.84
CA THR A 37 6.09 -14.99 -8.70
C THR A 37 7.14 -15.89 -8.07
N LEU A 38 7.35 -15.73 -6.78
CA LEU A 38 8.29 -16.50 -5.98
C LEU A 38 7.50 -17.32 -4.94
N ASP A 39 7.86 -18.58 -4.78
CA ASP A 39 7.21 -19.53 -3.87
C ASP A 39 8.26 -20.32 -3.09
N GLY A 40 8.38 -20.01 -1.80
CA GLY A 40 9.27 -20.68 -0.84
C GLY A 40 8.81 -22.11 -0.54
N ALA A 41 7.49 -22.29 -0.47
CA ALA A 41 6.78 -23.50 -0.11
C ALA A 41 6.92 -23.89 1.36
N ALA A 42 7.99 -24.57 1.74
CA ALA A 42 8.13 -25.04 3.11
C ALA A 42 9.61 -25.06 3.50
N GLY A 43 9.89 -24.65 4.74
CA GLY A 43 11.23 -24.30 5.20
C GLY A 43 11.28 -22.81 5.56
N ASN A 44 12.40 -22.37 6.13
CA ASN A 44 12.61 -20.95 6.41
C ASN A 44 13.29 -20.31 5.19
N ASP A 45 12.54 -19.59 4.40
CA ASP A 45 12.93 -19.12 3.09
C ASP A 45 13.28 -17.63 3.11
N THR A 46 13.96 -17.20 2.05
CA THR A 46 14.22 -15.79 1.80
C THR A 46 13.93 -15.50 0.34
N LEU A 47 12.94 -14.63 0.12
CA LEU A 47 12.40 -14.26 -1.18
C LEU A 47 12.66 -12.77 -1.41
N ASN A 48 13.23 -12.42 -2.55
CA ASN A 48 13.48 -11.05 -2.98
C ASN A 48 12.84 -10.84 -4.37
N GLY A 49 11.86 -9.95 -4.50
CA GLY A 49 11.14 -9.68 -5.76
C GLY A 49 12.02 -8.97 -6.78
N GLY A 50 12.76 -7.97 -6.33
CA GLY A 50 13.63 -7.16 -7.16
C GLY A 50 12.89 -5.94 -7.70
N ALA A 51 12.89 -5.73 -9.01
CA ALA A 51 12.13 -4.62 -9.58
C ALA A 51 10.91 -5.14 -10.36
N GLY A 52 9.83 -4.36 -10.34
CA GLY A 52 8.56 -4.73 -10.97
C GLY A 52 7.55 -5.19 -9.94
N ASN A 53 6.34 -5.52 -10.38
CA ASN A 53 5.28 -5.92 -9.47
C ASN A 53 5.33 -7.44 -9.25
N ASP A 54 5.78 -7.87 -8.09
CA ASP A 54 6.03 -9.25 -7.75
C ASP A 54 4.97 -9.84 -6.82
N THR A 55 4.87 -11.17 -6.83
CA THR A 55 4.06 -11.92 -5.86
C THR A 55 4.96 -12.90 -5.12
N LEU A 56 5.14 -12.70 -3.83
CA LEU A 56 5.99 -13.50 -2.96
C LEU A 56 5.12 -14.33 -2.02
N GLN A 57 5.33 -15.64 -2.00
CA GLN A 57 4.66 -16.59 -1.12
C GLN A 57 5.72 -17.31 -0.29
N GLY A 58 5.76 -17.05 1.02
CA GLY A 58 6.66 -17.72 1.97
C GLY A 58 6.29 -19.19 2.11
N GLY A 59 5.10 -19.44 2.67
CA GLY A 59 4.53 -20.77 2.78
C GLY A 59 4.55 -21.25 4.23
N GLU A 60 5.17 -22.39 4.51
CA GLU A 60 5.36 -22.89 5.87
C GLU A 60 6.78 -22.62 6.36
N GLY A 61 6.96 -22.00 7.51
CA GLY A 61 8.26 -21.73 8.09
C GLY A 61 8.41 -20.26 8.41
N ASN A 62 9.57 -19.86 8.91
CA ASN A 62 9.84 -18.45 9.22
C ASN A 62 10.56 -17.82 8.04
N ASP A 63 9.84 -17.03 7.26
CA ASP A 63 10.29 -16.54 5.97
C ASP A 63 10.68 -15.07 6.01
N ASN A 64 11.60 -14.66 5.13
CA ASN A 64 11.92 -13.25 4.89
C ASN A 64 11.51 -12.87 3.46
N LEU A 65 10.54 -11.98 3.32
CA LEU A 65 9.99 -11.54 2.05
C LEU A 65 10.33 -10.07 1.83
N PHE A 66 11.02 -9.78 0.73
CA PHE A 66 11.41 -8.44 0.31
C PHE A 66 10.83 -8.14 -1.07
N GLY A 67 9.88 -7.21 -1.17
CA GLY A 67 9.28 -6.76 -2.44
C GLY A 67 10.28 -6.00 -3.30
N ASP A 68 11.05 -5.10 -2.66
CA ASP A 68 11.96 -4.13 -3.29
C ASP A 68 11.21 -3.05 -4.09
N ASP A 69 11.43 -2.88 -5.39
CA ASP A 69 10.84 -1.76 -6.16
C ASP A 69 9.59 -2.24 -6.91
N GLY A 70 8.39 -1.79 -6.57
CA GLY A 70 7.21 -2.27 -7.27
C GLY A 70 5.89 -2.04 -6.56
N SER A 71 4.81 -2.58 -7.11
CA SER A 71 3.58 -2.77 -6.34
C SER A 71 3.42 -4.26 -6.13
N ASP A 72 3.87 -4.72 -4.97
CA ASP A 72 4.09 -6.13 -4.68
C ASP A 72 2.98 -6.71 -3.83
N THR A 73 2.88 -8.04 -3.87
CA THR A 73 1.99 -8.80 -2.99
C THR A 73 2.81 -9.82 -2.23
N LEU A 74 2.96 -9.63 -0.92
CA LEU A 74 3.74 -10.48 -0.03
C LEU A 74 2.78 -11.24 0.89
N ASN A 75 2.92 -12.56 0.92
CA ASN A 75 2.18 -13.46 1.80
C ASN A 75 3.15 -14.34 2.57
N GLY A 76 3.29 -14.11 3.88
CA GLY A 76 4.17 -14.89 4.76
C GLY A 76 3.72 -16.35 4.85
N GLY A 77 2.48 -16.56 5.27
CA GLY A 77 1.88 -17.88 5.35
C GLY A 77 1.79 -18.35 6.80
N ASN A 78 2.41 -19.47 7.13
CA ASN A 78 2.44 -19.99 8.49
C ASN A 78 3.85 -19.84 9.04
N GLY A 79 4.02 -19.11 10.14
CA GLY A 79 5.32 -19.03 10.79
C GLY A 79 5.53 -17.77 11.58
N SER A 80 6.70 -17.19 11.49
CA SER A 80 6.98 -15.88 12.05
C SER A 80 7.80 -15.17 11.01
N ASP A 81 7.11 -14.40 10.19
CA ASP A 81 7.62 -13.94 8.91
C ASP A 81 8.05 -12.47 8.99
N LEU A 82 9.06 -12.12 8.21
CA LEU A 82 9.49 -10.74 8.01
C LEU A 82 9.02 -10.29 6.63
N LEU A 83 8.14 -9.29 6.58
CA LEU A 83 7.62 -8.74 5.32
C LEU A 83 8.07 -7.28 5.18
N ASP A 84 8.83 -7.00 4.12
CA ASP A 84 9.22 -5.66 3.70
C ASP A 84 8.73 -5.45 2.26
N GLY A 85 7.73 -4.58 2.08
CA GLY A 85 7.22 -4.24 0.75
C GLY A 85 8.27 -3.53 -0.11
N GLY A 86 9.22 -2.82 0.52
CA GLY A 86 10.14 -1.95 -0.20
C GLY A 86 9.43 -0.66 -0.62
N ALA A 87 9.60 -0.24 -1.86
CA ALA A 87 9.09 0.99 -2.41
C ALA A 87 7.94 0.76 -3.39
N GLY A 88 6.78 1.33 -3.10
CA GLY A 88 5.69 1.50 -4.05
C GLY A 88 4.33 1.43 -3.39
N ASN A 89 3.46 0.48 -3.75
CA ASN A 89 2.18 0.36 -3.05
C ASN A 89 1.89 -1.12 -2.88
N ASP A 90 2.19 -1.63 -1.69
CA ASP A 90 2.28 -3.07 -1.49
C ASP A 90 1.09 -3.63 -0.72
N ALA A 91 0.82 -4.90 -0.95
CA ALA A 91 -0.16 -5.67 -0.22
C ALA A 91 0.57 -6.72 0.62
N LEU A 92 0.58 -6.51 1.94
CA LEU A 92 1.28 -7.36 2.91
C LEU A 92 0.27 -8.19 3.69
N ASN A 93 0.50 -9.49 3.76
CA ASN A 93 -0.28 -10.43 4.57
C ASN A 93 0.69 -11.35 5.31
N GLY A 94 0.80 -11.21 6.63
CA GLY A 94 1.67 -12.08 7.43
C GLY A 94 1.14 -13.50 7.47
N GLY A 95 -0.14 -13.65 7.82
CA GLY A 95 -0.79 -14.95 7.87
C GLY A 95 -0.94 -15.41 9.32
N ILE A 96 -0.47 -16.62 9.64
CA ILE A 96 -0.57 -17.20 10.98
C ILE A 96 0.78 -17.14 11.67
N GLY A 97 0.78 -16.68 12.91
CA GLY A 97 1.94 -16.58 13.79
C GLY A 97 2.45 -15.15 13.90
N ASN A 98 3.64 -14.98 14.48
CA ASN A 98 4.10 -13.65 14.91
C ASN A 98 4.91 -12.98 13.81
N ASP A 99 4.26 -12.13 13.04
CA ASP A 99 4.86 -11.52 11.85
C ASP A 99 5.41 -10.12 12.14
N THR A 100 6.42 -9.74 11.37
CA THR A 100 7.07 -8.44 11.46
C THR A 100 7.02 -7.74 10.10
N TYR A 101 6.32 -6.61 10.06
CA TYR A 101 6.17 -5.78 8.87
C TYR A 101 7.11 -4.58 8.96
N VAL A 102 7.90 -4.34 7.93
CA VAL A 102 8.81 -3.19 7.86
C VAL A 102 8.13 -2.08 7.06
N PHE A 103 8.16 -0.86 7.59
CA PHE A 103 7.60 0.30 6.91
C PHE A 103 8.48 1.53 7.12
N GLY A 104 8.70 2.33 6.08
CA GLY A 104 9.63 3.46 6.15
C GLY A 104 9.32 4.60 5.18
N PRO A 105 10.14 5.65 5.19
CA PRO A 105 10.06 6.70 4.19
C PRO A 105 10.38 6.13 2.81
N GLY A 106 9.57 6.45 1.82
CA GLY A 106 9.71 5.93 0.45
C GLY A 106 9.01 4.60 0.19
N SER A 107 8.38 3.99 1.21
CA SER A 107 7.59 2.77 1.01
C SER A 107 6.31 3.00 0.22
N GLY A 108 5.81 4.24 0.20
CA GLY A 108 4.60 4.62 -0.51
C GLY A 108 3.32 4.22 0.26
N GLN A 109 2.30 3.71 -0.43
CA GLN A 109 1.00 3.47 0.21
C GLN A 109 0.67 1.99 0.34
N ASP A 110 1.09 1.42 1.46
CA ASP A 110 0.97 -0.01 1.70
C ASP A 110 -0.32 -0.36 2.42
N THR A 111 -0.76 -1.59 2.17
CA THR A 111 -1.92 -2.20 2.81
C THR A 111 -1.48 -3.46 3.52
N LEU A 112 -1.80 -3.55 4.80
CA LEU A 112 -1.48 -4.68 5.65
C LEU A 112 -2.79 -5.35 6.06
N SER A 113 -2.89 -6.65 5.81
CA SER A 113 -3.94 -7.50 6.34
C SER A 113 -3.30 -8.51 7.27
N ASP A 114 -3.65 -8.42 8.53
CA ASP A 114 -3.26 -9.39 9.53
C ASP A 114 -4.53 -10.17 9.90
N TYR A 115 -4.46 -11.50 9.86
CA TYR A 115 -5.59 -12.35 10.21
C TYR A 115 -5.09 -13.58 10.95
N ASP A 116 -4.87 -13.42 12.25
CA ASP A 116 -4.55 -14.52 13.14
C ASP A 116 -5.44 -14.50 14.40
N ALA A 117 -6.19 -15.58 14.59
CA ALA A 117 -7.01 -15.78 15.78
C ALA A 117 -6.27 -16.54 16.90
N THR A 118 -4.98 -16.83 16.72
CA THR A 118 -4.15 -17.59 17.65
C THR A 118 -3.95 -16.82 18.95
N PRO A 119 -4.30 -17.39 20.11
CA PRO A 119 -4.13 -16.70 21.39
C PRO A 119 -2.67 -16.38 21.70
N GLY A 120 -2.38 -15.11 21.98
CA GLY A 120 -1.04 -14.66 22.33
C GLY A 120 -0.13 -14.40 21.13
N ASN A 121 -0.71 -14.29 19.93
CA ASN A 121 -0.02 -13.72 18.78
C ASN A 121 0.52 -12.31 19.10
N LYS A 122 1.64 -11.97 18.44
CA LYS A 122 2.40 -10.73 18.63
C LYS A 122 2.97 -10.27 17.31
N ASP A 123 2.11 -9.74 16.46
CA ASP A 123 2.57 -9.08 15.25
C ASP A 123 3.20 -7.73 15.60
N ALA A 124 4.15 -7.32 14.76
CA ALA A 124 4.83 -6.05 14.91
C ALA A 124 4.97 -5.29 13.60
N VAL A 125 4.61 -4.01 13.59
CA VAL A 125 5.10 -3.07 12.57
C VAL A 125 6.38 -2.42 13.10
N THR A 126 7.47 -2.56 12.37
CA THR A 126 8.76 -1.94 12.67
C THR A 126 9.01 -0.79 11.70
N PHE A 127 9.14 0.42 12.25
CA PHE A 127 9.45 1.59 11.43
C PHE A 127 10.95 1.70 11.17
N ALA A 128 11.32 1.98 9.92
CA ALA A 128 12.70 2.15 9.50
C ALA A 128 13.42 3.28 10.28
N SER A 129 14.76 3.23 10.29
CA SER A 129 15.59 4.17 11.07
C SER A 129 15.29 5.63 10.75
N GLY A 130 15.18 6.48 11.78
CA GLY A 130 14.96 7.92 11.61
C GLY A 130 13.49 8.34 11.65
N LEU A 131 12.58 7.41 11.94
CA LEU A 131 11.18 7.64 12.25
C LEU A 131 10.94 7.54 13.77
N PRO A 132 11.11 8.64 14.53
CA PRO A 132 10.59 8.74 15.89
C PRO A 132 9.06 8.76 15.92
N ALA A 133 8.47 8.44 17.07
CA ALA A 133 7.02 8.36 17.21
C ALA A 133 6.28 9.69 16.91
N ASP A 134 6.95 10.84 17.01
CA ASP A 134 6.38 12.17 16.74
C ASP A 134 6.25 12.48 15.24
N GLN A 135 6.90 11.71 14.36
CA GLN A 135 6.73 11.80 12.90
C GLN A 135 5.61 10.91 12.38
N LEU A 136 4.99 10.10 13.23
CA LEU A 136 3.90 9.20 12.87
C LEU A 136 2.55 9.84 13.19
N TRP A 137 1.65 9.84 12.21
CA TRP A 137 0.27 10.27 12.37
C TRP A 137 -0.67 9.07 12.27
N PHE A 138 -1.24 8.68 13.41
CA PHE A 138 -2.23 7.62 13.51
C PHE A 138 -3.65 8.17 13.33
N ARG A 139 -4.45 7.48 12.53
CA ARG A 139 -5.82 7.88 12.23
C ARG A 139 -6.71 6.66 12.04
N GLN A 140 -7.89 6.70 12.65
CA GLN A 140 -8.96 5.77 12.31
C GLN A 140 -9.67 6.20 11.02
N ALA A 141 -9.77 5.30 10.06
CA ALA A 141 -10.49 5.48 8.80
C ALA A 141 -11.51 4.35 8.60
N GLY A 142 -12.73 4.56 9.12
CA GLY A 142 -13.75 3.49 9.14
C GLY A 142 -13.31 2.37 10.08
N ASN A 143 -13.17 1.15 9.55
CA ASN A 143 -12.68 -0.01 10.30
C ASN A 143 -11.15 -0.20 10.21
N ASN A 144 -10.46 0.66 9.46
CA ASN A 144 -9.03 0.56 9.25
C ASN A 144 -8.28 1.53 10.17
N LEU A 145 -7.04 1.18 10.49
CA LEU A 145 -6.05 2.07 11.08
C LEU A 145 -5.11 2.55 9.98
N GLU A 146 -4.99 3.87 9.81
CA GLU A 146 -4.02 4.49 8.91
C GLU A 146 -2.87 5.06 9.73
N VAL A 147 -1.64 4.79 9.32
CA VAL A 147 -0.42 5.40 9.85
C VAL A 147 0.25 6.14 8.72
N SER A 148 0.44 7.45 8.85
CA SER A 148 1.11 8.29 7.85
C SER A 148 2.39 8.88 8.40
N ILE A 149 3.42 9.03 7.56
CA ILE A 149 4.67 9.69 7.92
C ILE A 149 4.56 11.18 7.59
N ILE A 150 4.66 12.04 8.60
CA ILE A 150 4.49 13.50 8.45
C ILE A 150 5.54 14.06 7.49
N GLY A 151 5.08 14.80 6.47
CA GLY A 151 5.94 15.42 5.47
C GLY A 151 6.24 14.55 4.25
N THR A 152 5.68 13.34 4.19
CA THR A 152 5.77 12.42 3.05
C THR A 152 4.38 12.07 2.51
N ASN A 153 4.33 11.27 1.44
CA ASN A 153 3.09 10.64 0.97
C ASN A 153 2.98 9.18 1.46
N ASP A 154 3.91 8.74 2.31
CA ASP A 154 3.98 7.37 2.78
C ASP A 154 2.88 7.11 3.80
N LYS A 155 2.11 6.05 3.60
CA LYS A 155 0.98 5.66 4.44
C LYS A 155 0.79 4.16 4.48
N LEU A 156 0.83 3.60 5.68
CA LEU A 156 0.46 2.22 5.96
C LEU A 156 -1.02 2.15 6.35
N THR A 157 -1.78 1.28 5.71
CA THR A 157 -3.19 1.03 6.02
C THR A 157 -3.36 -0.39 6.57
N LEU A 158 -3.68 -0.50 7.85
CA LEU A 158 -3.97 -1.77 8.49
C LEU A 158 -5.47 -2.05 8.38
N ASN A 159 -5.80 -3.06 7.59
CA ASN A 159 -7.16 -3.39 7.21
C ASN A 159 -7.92 -4.04 8.36
N SER A 160 -9.17 -3.61 8.58
CA SER A 160 -10.06 -4.22 9.58
C SER A 160 -9.56 -4.21 11.03
N TRP A 161 -8.56 -3.38 11.35
CA TRP A 161 -8.01 -3.20 12.71
C TRP A 161 -9.09 -3.14 13.80
N TYR A 162 -10.16 -2.39 13.55
CA TYR A 162 -11.23 -2.16 14.52
C TYR A 162 -12.36 -3.21 14.46
N ALA A 163 -12.24 -4.23 13.60
CA ALA A 163 -13.24 -5.30 13.46
C ALA A 163 -13.09 -6.40 14.52
N GLY A 164 -11.89 -6.56 15.10
CA GLY A 164 -11.60 -7.51 16.17
C GLY A 164 -10.10 -7.69 16.39
N SER A 165 -9.72 -8.28 17.52
CA SER A 165 -8.31 -8.47 17.91
C SER A 165 -7.52 -9.41 16.99
N GLN A 166 -8.20 -10.19 16.16
CA GLN A 166 -7.55 -11.07 15.16
C GLN A 166 -7.05 -10.30 13.92
N TYR A 167 -7.36 -9.00 13.82
CA TYR A 167 -6.95 -8.14 12.70
C TYR A 167 -6.00 -7.02 13.15
N SER A 168 -5.58 -7.04 14.41
CA SER A 168 -4.80 -5.98 15.01
C SER A 168 -3.38 -6.48 15.27
N VAL A 169 -2.42 -5.72 14.79
CA VAL A 169 -1.02 -5.85 15.17
C VAL A 169 -0.84 -5.45 16.64
N GLU A 170 -0.09 -6.21 17.42
CA GLU A 170 0.06 -5.93 18.85
C GLU A 170 1.07 -4.81 19.14
N GLU A 171 2.10 -4.68 18.30
CA GLU A 171 3.26 -3.83 18.57
C GLU A 171 3.62 -2.90 17.40
N PHE A 172 3.78 -1.61 17.68
CA PHE A 172 4.40 -0.67 16.75
C PHE A 172 5.76 -0.26 17.32
N ARG A 173 6.83 -0.73 16.70
CA ARG A 173 8.22 -0.53 17.12
C ARG A 173 8.81 0.64 16.34
N THR A 174 9.07 1.75 17.04
CA THR A 174 9.63 2.96 16.44
C THR A 174 11.15 2.98 16.56
N SER A 175 11.82 3.76 15.70
CA SER A 175 13.29 3.77 15.61
C SER A 175 13.99 4.36 16.84
N ASP A 176 13.27 5.08 17.69
CA ASP A 176 13.73 5.59 19.00
C ASP A 176 13.67 4.53 20.12
N GLY A 177 13.26 3.30 19.80
CA GLY A 177 13.18 2.18 20.73
C GLY A 177 11.88 2.12 21.54
N HIS A 178 10.90 2.99 21.24
CA HIS A 178 9.57 2.85 21.81
C HIS A 178 8.80 1.72 21.14
N VAL A 179 7.98 1.04 21.95
CA VAL A 179 7.01 0.05 21.48
C VAL A 179 5.65 0.56 21.90
N LEU A 180 4.82 0.92 20.92
CA LEU A 180 3.45 1.36 21.14
C LEU A 180 2.53 0.15 21.04
N ILE A 181 1.88 -0.18 22.15
CA ILE A 181 0.84 -1.23 22.18
C ILE A 181 -0.52 -0.64 21.79
N ASP A 182 -1.51 -1.49 21.47
CA ASP A 182 -2.86 -1.07 21.05
C ASP A 182 -3.44 0.07 21.91
N THR A 183 -3.42 -0.03 23.25
CA THR A 183 -3.95 1.04 24.11
C THR A 183 -3.25 2.39 23.90
N GLN A 184 -1.94 2.40 23.69
CA GLN A 184 -1.19 3.63 23.42
C GLN A 184 -1.51 4.18 22.04
N VAL A 185 -1.64 3.31 21.03
CA VAL A 185 -2.07 3.69 19.68
C VAL A 185 -3.46 4.30 19.71
N GLN A 186 -4.41 3.73 20.46
CA GLN A 186 -5.75 4.31 20.57
C GLN A 186 -5.75 5.69 21.23
N ASN A 187 -4.92 5.89 22.26
CA ASN A 187 -4.77 7.21 22.88
C ASN A 187 -4.22 8.24 21.87
N LEU A 188 -3.25 7.84 21.04
CA LEU A 188 -2.70 8.70 19.98
C LEU A 188 -3.74 9.01 18.91
N VAL A 189 -4.48 8.01 18.42
CA VAL A 189 -5.58 8.19 17.45
C VAL A 189 -6.61 9.19 17.97
N GLN A 190 -7.03 9.06 19.23
CA GLN A 190 -7.99 9.98 19.86
C GLN A 190 -7.42 11.40 20.00
N ALA A 191 -6.17 11.53 20.43
CA ALA A 191 -5.50 12.82 20.56
C ALA A 191 -5.37 13.52 19.20
N MET A 192 -4.92 12.81 18.16
CA MET A 192 -4.75 13.32 16.80
C MET A 192 -6.10 13.66 16.14
N ALA A 193 -7.14 12.84 16.35
CA ALA A 193 -8.50 13.14 15.89
C ALA A 193 -9.09 14.41 16.54
N SER A 194 -8.71 14.72 17.78
CA SER A 194 -9.13 15.96 18.46
C SER A 194 -8.52 17.23 17.85
N PHE A 195 -7.37 17.09 17.18
CA PHE A 195 -6.66 18.18 16.52
C PHE A 195 -7.16 18.45 15.09
N ALA A 196 -7.79 17.46 14.45
CA ALA A 196 -8.41 17.65 13.15
C ALA A 196 -9.57 18.67 13.26
N PRO A 197 -9.68 19.66 12.35
CA PRO A 197 -10.74 20.65 12.41
C PRO A 197 -12.10 19.95 12.46
N ARG A 198 -12.89 20.23 13.51
CA ARG A 198 -14.29 19.80 13.56
C ARG A 198 -14.93 20.25 12.26
N ARG A 199 -15.37 19.29 11.43
CA ARG A 199 -16.11 19.57 10.19
C ARG A 199 -17.09 20.70 10.50
N PRO A 200 -17.07 21.83 9.76
CA PRO A 200 -17.95 22.93 10.08
C PRO A 200 -19.36 22.37 10.12
N ALA A 201 -20.00 22.47 11.29
CA ALA A 201 -21.38 22.07 11.46
C ALA A 201 -22.15 22.69 10.30
N ARG A 202 -22.85 21.85 9.53
CA ARG A 202 -23.74 22.32 8.46
C ARG A 202 -24.56 23.43 9.09
N ARG A 203 -24.28 24.68 8.71
CA ARG A 203 -25.08 25.83 9.10
C ARG A 203 -26.43 25.57 8.46
N HIS A 204 -27.32 24.94 9.23
CA HIS A 204 -28.72 24.88 8.93
C HIS A 204 -29.14 26.34 8.99
N TRP A 205 -29.11 27.01 7.84
CA TRP A 205 -29.70 28.33 7.72
C TRP A 205 -31.11 28.19 8.25
N LEU A 206 -31.38 28.81 9.40
CA LEU A 206 -32.73 29.01 9.90
C LEU A 206 -33.49 29.60 8.73
N ARG A 207 -34.44 28.82 8.19
CA ARG A 207 -35.41 29.34 7.23
C ARG A 207 -36.05 30.54 7.94
N PRO A 208 -35.95 31.77 7.43
CA PRO A 208 -36.66 32.88 8.04
C PRO A 208 -38.14 32.48 8.05
N THR A 209 -38.77 32.60 9.22
CA THR A 209 -40.21 32.45 9.36
C THR A 209 -40.86 33.35 8.32
N ARG A 210 -41.78 32.79 7.53
CA ARG A 210 -42.60 33.55 6.59
C ARG A 210 -43.46 34.53 7.39
N THR A 211 -42.94 35.71 7.66
CA THR A 211 -43.77 36.86 8.02
C THR A 211 -44.59 37.19 6.78
N ALA A 212 -45.91 37.06 6.93
CA ALA A 212 -46.89 37.28 5.89
C ALA A 212 -46.80 38.70 5.33
N TRP A 213 -46.37 38.84 4.07
CA TRP A 213 -46.63 40.05 3.30
C TRP A 213 -48.06 39.99 2.78
N ARG A 214 -48.91 40.86 3.31
CA ARG A 214 -50.25 41.13 2.77
C ARG A 214 -50.10 41.63 1.32
N ARG A 215 -50.88 41.03 0.41
CA ARG A 215 -51.00 41.46 -0.99
C ARG A 215 -51.58 42.87 -1.04
N CYS A 216 -50.90 43.78 -1.73
CA CYS A 216 -51.54 44.93 -2.35
C CYS A 216 -51.85 44.58 -3.81
N SER A 217 -53.13 44.67 -4.17
CA SER A 217 -53.65 44.48 -5.53
C SER A 217 -53.20 45.62 -6.46
N PRO A 218 -52.99 45.37 -7.77
CA PRO A 218 -52.79 46.44 -8.74
C PRO A 218 -54.13 47.01 -9.23
N PRO A 219 -54.24 48.32 -9.52
CA PRO A 219 -55.36 48.86 -10.25
C PRO A 219 -55.19 48.63 -11.77
N THR A 220 -56.34 48.44 -12.41
CA THR A 220 -56.58 48.17 -13.82
C THR A 220 -56.67 49.42 -14.69
N GLY A 221 -56.15 49.32 -15.93
CA GLY A 221 -56.52 50.11 -17.12
C GLY A 221 -55.60 51.28 -17.47
N ASN A 222 -55.39 51.70 -18.73
CA ASN A 222 -55.74 51.17 -20.06
C ASN A 222 -54.93 51.95 -21.13
N SER A 223 -54.58 51.28 -22.25
CA SER A 223 -54.33 51.76 -23.63
C SER A 223 -53.53 53.04 -23.95
N HIS A 224 -52.50 52.94 -24.82
CA HIS A 224 -52.50 53.43 -26.23
C HIS A 224 -51.16 53.19 -26.98
N GLN A 225 -51.25 52.54 -28.15
CA GLN A 225 -50.52 52.71 -29.45
C GLN A 225 -48.99 52.97 -29.46
N ALA A 226 -48.12 52.11 -30.03
CA ALA A 226 -47.89 51.68 -31.43
C ALA A 226 -46.68 52.39 -32.09
N ALA A 227 -45.66 51.61 -32.50
CA ALA A 227 -44.71 51.81 -33.62
C ALA A 227 -43.53 50.82 -33.43
N SER A 228 -43.44 49.69 -34.13
CA SER A 228 -42.89 49.47 -35.49
C SER A 228 -41.39 49.82 -35.67
N GLY A 229 -40.57 48.79 -35.95
CA GLY A 229 -39.44 48.92 -36.89
C GLY A 229 -38.08 48.39 -36.44
N GLY A 230 -37.51 47.46 -37.23
CA GLY A 230 -36.06 47.22 -37.37
C GLY A 230 -35.51 46.02 -36.59
N ALA A 231 -35.48 44.79 -37.14
CA ALA A 231 -34.53 44.26 -38.12
C ALA A 231 -33.11 43.96 -37.56
N LEU A 232 -32.80 42.65 -37.52
CA LEU A 232 -31.48 42.00 -37.41
C LEU A 232 -30.50 42.50 -38.52
N PRO A 233 -29.16 42.40 -38.37
CA PRO A 233 -28.46 41.11 -38.55
C PRO A 233 -27.15 40.88 -37.76
N SER A 234 -26.81 39.60 -37.61
CA SER A 234 -25.45 39.10 -37.34
C SER A 234 -24.56 39.20 -38.60
N PRO A 235 -23.23 39.29 -38.45
CA PRO A 235 -22.33 38.34 -39.16
C PRO A 235 -21.11 37.90 -38.31
N SER A 236 -20.71 36.63 -38.34
CA SER A 236 -19.56 36.04 -39.08
C SER A 236 -18.17 36.41 -38.50
N ARG A 237 -17.44 35.48 -37.85
CA ARG A 237 -16.47 34.47 -38.36
C ARG A 237 -15.05 35.05 -38.61
N GLU A 238 -14.06 34.27 -38.14
CA GLU A 238 -12.62 34.25 -38.46
C GLU A 238 -11.61 34.81 -37.45
N GLY A 239 -10.54 34.04 -37.24
CA GLY A 239 -9.37 34.43 -36.45
C GLY A 239 -8.59 33.26 -35.84
N ALA A 240 -8.07 32.35 -36.68
CA ALA A 240 -7.04 31.39 -36.26
C ALA A 240 -5.68 32.09 -36.13
N SER A 241 -4.88 31.75 -35.12
CA SER A 241 -3.42 31.82 -35.19
C SER A 241 -2.75 30.95 -34.14
N SER A 242 -2.13 29.89 -34.65
CA SER A 242 -1.07 29.09 -34.06
C SER A 242 0.22 29.91 -33.89
N PHE A 243 0.89 29.80 -32.75
CA PHE A 243 2.34 30.05 -32.66
C PHE A 243 2.99 29.03 -31.72
N ALA A 244 4.02 28.36 -32.25
CA ALA A 244 4.87 27.38 -31.61
C ALA A 244 6.17 28.03 -31.07
N ARG A 245 7.02 27.18 -30.46
CA ARG A 245 8.44 27.35 -30.04
C ARG A 245 8.65 27.92 -28.60
N ALA A 246 9.58 27.46 -27.76
CA ALA A 246 10.77 26.62 -27.90
C ALA A 246 11.21 26.01 -26.54
N LEU A 247 11.86 24.84 -26.56
CA LEU A 247 12.65 24.27 -25.45
C LEU A 247 14.09 24.85 -25.44
N PRO A 248 14.76 24.86 -24.27
CA PRO A 248 16.19 24.48 -24.18
C PRO A 248 16.42 23.49 -23.00
N SER A 249 16.85 22.25 -23.24
CA SER A 249 18.23 21.73 -23.33
C SER A 249 19.05 21.76 -22.02
N SER A 250 19.26 20.57 -21.45
CA SER A 250 20.15 20.25 -20.32
C SER A 250 21.64 20.51 -20.60
N PRO A 251 22.44 20.67 -19.53
CA PRO A 251 23.80 20.13 -19.44
C PRO A 251 23.88 19.17 -18.22
N GLY A 252 24.61 18.06 -18.20
CA GLY A 252 25.87 17.73 -18.84
C GLY A 252 26.77 17.15 -17.74
N ALA A 253 27.01 15.85 -17.80
CA ALA A 253 27.77 15.06 -16.84
C ALA A 253 29.24 15.50 -16.70
N ALA A 254 29.80 15.37 -15.50
CA ALA A 254 31.24 15.48 -15.25
C ALA A 254 31.71 14.37 -14.30
N HIS A 255 32.48 13.43 -14.86
CA HIS A 255 33.41 12.57 -14.13
C HIS A 255 34.68 13.36 -13.72
N PRO A 256 35.38 12.90 -12.69
CA PRO A 256 36.83 12.66 -12.82
C PRO A 256 37.22 11.29 -12.24
N ALA A 257 37.89 10.42 -13.00
CA ALA A 257 39.34 10.37 -13.25
C ALA A 257 40.14 9.87 -12.04
N ALA A 258 40.54 8.60 -12.15
CA ALA A 258 41.55 7.95 -11.32
C ALA A 258 42.95 8.52 -11.63
N ALA A 259 43.76 8.71 -10.58
CA ALA A 259 45.21 8.76 -10.69
C ALA A 259 45.88 8.42 -9.34
N ARG A 260 46.73 7.38 -9.42
CA ARG A 260 47.78 6.90 -8.50
C ARG A 260 47.39 5.98 -7.35
#